data_AF-A0A842UGJ7-F1
#
_entry.id   AF-A0A842UGJ7-F1
#
_cell.length_a   1.000
_cell.length_b   1.000
_cell.length_c   1.000
_cell.angle_alpha   90.00
_cell.angle_beta   90.00
_cell.angle_gamma   90.00
#
_symmetry.space_group_name_H-M   'P 1'
#
loop_
_entity.id
_entity.type
_entity.pdbx_description
1 polymer ?
#
loop_
_entity_poly.entity_id
_entity_poly.type
_entity_poly.pdbx_seq_one_letter_code
_entity_poly.pdbx_strand_id
1 'polypeptide(L)'
;MWTVREKFFKSAIYYHKEGLNVIPVTPGDKNPALSSWKEYFERYSTKDEITHWWNNGHDQLFNIGVVHLDGFISIDIDHDQGIY
;
A
#
# COMPACT_ATOMS: atom_id res chain seq x y z
N MET A 1 -20.37 5.28 10.13
CA MET A 1 -19.79 4.81 8.85
C MET A 1 -18.33 5.22 8.83
N TRP A 2 -17.39 4.32 8.53
CA TRP A 2 -15.96 4.67 8.49
C TRP A 2 -15.67 5.60 7.30
N THR A 3 -14.83 6.60 7.50
CA THR A 3 -14.27 7.44 6.44
C THR A 3 -13.41 6.60 5.49
N VAL A 4 -13.23 7.08 4.26
CA VAL A 4 -12.35 6.41 3.27
C VAL A 4 -10.93 6.24 3.84
N ARG A 5 -10.40 7.26 4.52
CA ARG A 5 -9.11 7.22 5.18
C ARG A 5 -9.01 6.11 6.23
N GLU A 6 -10.00 6.00 7.11
CA GLU A 6 -10.00 4.94 8.15
C GLU A 6 -10.06 3.54 7.54
N LYS A 7 -10.75 3.37 6.41
CA LYS A 7 -10.75 2.09 5.68
C LYS A 7 -9.35 1.75 5.16
N PHE A 8 -8.69 2.69 4.48
CA PHE A 8 -7.33 2.47 3.97
C PHE A 8 -6.31 2.23 5.09
N PHE A 9 -6.38 2.99 6.19
CA PHE A 9 -5.50 2.76 7.34
C PHE A 9 -5.65 1.34 7.90
N LYS A 10 -6.90 0.90 8.12
CA LYS A 10 -7.19 -0.43 8.65
C LYS A 10 -6.74 -1.53 7.71
N SER A 11 -6.95 -1.36 6.41
CA SER A 11 -6.48 -2.30 5.39
C SER A 11 -4.95 -2.37 5.35
N ALA A 12 -4.25 -1.24 5.40
CA ALA A 12 -2.79 -1.19 5.42
C ALA A 12 -2.22 -1.94 6.65
N ILE A 13 -2.79 -1.71 7.83
CA ILE A 13 -2.42 -2.44 9.05
C ILE A 13 -2.73 -3.93 8.95
N TYR A 14 -3.86 -4.30 8.35
CA TYR A 14 -4.23 -5.70 8.14
C TYR A 14 -3.23 -6.40 7.19
N TYR A 15 -2.96 -5.84 6.01
CA TYR A 15 -2.01 -6.41 5.05
C TYR A 15 -0.61 -6.57 5.63
N HIS A 16 -0.14 -5.58 6.40
CA HIS A 16 1.14 -5.68 7.10
C HIS A 16 1.17 -6.84 8.11
N LYS A 17 0.07 -7.08 8.84
CA LYS A 17 -0.03 -8.22 9.76
C LYS A 17 -0.05 -9.57 9.04
N GLU A 18 -0.57 -9.60 7.81
CA GLU A 18 -0.54 -10.78 6.94
C GLU A 18 0.84 -10.98 6.25
N GLY A 19 1.84 -10.14 6.57
CA GLY A 19 3.20 -10.27 6.05
C GLY A 19 3.43 -9.56 4.72
N LEU A 20 2.50 -8.74 4.24
CA LEU A 20 2.70 -7.93 3.04
C LEU A 20 3.47 -6.64 3.37
N ASN A 21 4.39 -6.24 2.50
CA ASN A 21 5.13 -5.00 2.66
C ASN A 21 4.34 -3.82 2.06
N VAL A 22 3.82 -2.94 2.91
CA VAL A 22 2.87 -1.89 2.51
C VAL A 22 3.53 -0.52 2.46
N ILE A 23 3.26 0.26 1.41
CA ILE A 23 3.69 1.66 1.27
C ILE A 23 2.52 2.55 0.79
N PRO A 24 2.54 3.87 1.03
CA PRO A 24 1.54 4.78 0.51
C PRO A 24 1.79 5.08 -0.97
N VAL A 25 0.72 5.18 -1.74
CA VAL A 25 0.71 5.48 -3.17
C VAL A 25 -0.21 6.67 -3.43
N THR A 26 0.18 7.55 -4.35
CA THR A 26 -0.60 8.73 -4.73
C THR A 26 -1.94 8.30 -5.33
N PRO A 27 -3.10 8.83 -4.89
CA PRO A 27 -4.38 8.47 -5.50
C PRO A 27 -4.45 8.85 -6.98
N GLY A 28 -5.00 7.96 -7.81
CA GLY A 28 -5.16 8.19 -9.26
C GLY A 28 -3.87 8.03 -10.06
N ASP A 29 -2.75 7.76 -9.40
CA ASP A 29 -1.47 7.51 -10.02
C ASP A 29 -0.87 6.23 -9.39
N LYS A 30 -0.24 5.35 -10.18
CA LYS A 30 0.36 4.12 -9.62
C LYS A 30 1.75 4.38 -8.99
N ASN A 31 2.05 5.64 -8.67
CA ASN A 31 3.35 6.08 -8.16
C ASN A 31 3.41 6.11 -6.61
N PRO A 32 4.51 5.60 -6.00
CA PRO A 32 4.75 5.72 -4.57
C PRO A 32 4.70 7.17 -4.09
N ALA A 33 4.09 7.41 -2.93
CA ALA A 33 4.02 8.73 -2.31
C ALA A 33 5.28 9.09 -1.49
N LEU A 34 6.31 8.23 -1.51
CA LEU A 34 7.56 8.40 -0.78
C LEU A 34 8.72 8.63 -1.75
N SER A 35 9.57 9.61 -1.45
CA SER A 35 10.80 9.85 -2.24
C SER A 35 11.83 8.73 -2.09
N SER A 36 11.89 8.07 -0.92
CA SER A 36 12.82 6.98 -0.61
C SER A 36 12.20 5.58 -0.72
N TRP A 37 11.09 5.41 -1.45
CA TRP A 37 10.31 4.16 -1.47
C TRP A 37 11.10 2.89 -1.85
N LYS A 38 12.23 3.04 -2.58
CA LYS A 38 13.06 1.92 -3.01
C LYS A 38 13.71 1.16 -1.85
N GLU A 39 13.88 1.78 -0.68
CA GLU A 39 14.38 1.09 0.51
C GLU A 39 13.48 -0.07 0.93
N TYR A 40 12.19 -0.03 0.57
CA TYR A 40 11.25 -1.10 0.84
C TYR A 40 11.41 -2.32 -0.08
N PHE A 41 12.36 -2.30 -1.04
CA PHE A 41 12.85 -3.53 -1.69
C PHE A 41 13.87 -4.29 -0.85
N GLU A 42 14.35 -3.72 0.25
CA GLU A 42 15.35 -4.36 1.13
C GLU A 42 14.82 -4.60 2.55
N ARG A 43 13.74 -3.91 2.95
CA ARG A 43 13.11 -4.07 4.26
C ARG A 43 11.59 -3.94 4.20
N TYR A 44 10.92 -4.53 5.17
CA TYR A 44 9.49 -4.29 5.40
C TYR A 44 9.26 -2.91 6.01
N SER A 45 8.15 -2.27 5.64
CA SER A 45 7.60 -1.15 6.37
C SER A 45 7.20 -1.58 7.77
N THR A 46 7.35 -0.68 8.72
CA THR A 46 6.97 -0.89 10.12
C THR A 46 5.54 -0.43 10.36
N LYS A 47 4.92 -0.96 11.41
CA LYS A 47 3.61 -0.49 11.87
C LYS A 47 3.59 1.01 12.19
N ASP A 48 4.70 1.55 12.71
CA ASP A 48 4.79 2.97 13.06
C ASP A 48 4.86 3.86 11.82
N GLU A 49 5.60 3.44 10.78
CA GLU A 49 5.59 4.10 9.47
C GLU A 49 4.18 4.09 8.85
N ILE A 50 3.50 2.94 8.85
CA ILE A 50 2.12 2.82 8.34
C ILE A 50 1.17 3.72 9.13
N THR A 51 1.32 3.77 10.46
CA THR A 51 0.52 4.66 11.30
C THR A 51 0.82 6.12 10.97
N HIS A 52 2.08 6.48 10.77
CA HIS A 52 2.48 7.84 10.39
C HIS A 52 1.82 8.26 9.05
N TRP A 53 1.87 7.43 8.02
CA TRP A 53 1.37 7.79 6.69
C TRP A 53 -0.15 8.00 6.64
N TRP A 54 -0.93 7.25 7.42
CA TRP A 54 -2.40 7.30 7.35
C TRP A 54 -3.09 7.94 8.56
N ASN A 55 -2.41 8.13 9.70
CA ASN A 55 -3.03 8.60 10.94
C ASN A 55 -2.55 10.01 11.39
N ASN A 56 -1.40 10.52 10.92
CA ASN A 56 -0.83 11.78 11.44
C ASN A 56 -1.41 13.08 10.84
N GLY A 57 -2.73 13.15 10.64
CA GLY A 57 -3.39 14.43 10.37
C GLY A 57 -3.06 15.09 9.02
N HIS A 58 -2.53 14.34 8.06
CA HIS A 58 -2.46 14.81 6.68
C HIS A 58 -3.87 14.74 6.08
N ASP A 59 -4.33 15.84 5.47
CA ASP A 59 -5.56 15.85 4.64
C ASP A 59 -5.40 15.00 3.37
N GLN A 60 -4.18 14.54 3.12
CA GLN A 60 -3.81 13.76 1.95
C GLN A 60 -4.33 12.33 2.08
N LEU A 61 -5.14 11.93 1.09
CA LEU A 61 -5.54 10.54 0.93
C LEU A 61 -4.39 9.77 0.24
N PHE A 62 -4.09 8.57 0.72
CA PHE A 62 -3.17 7.65 0.08
C PHE A 62 -3.88 6.34 -0.25
N ASN A 63 -3.62 5.82 -1.45
CA ASN A 63 -3.87 4.43 -1.79
C ASN A 63 -2.78 3.54 -1.18
N ILE A 64 -3.00 2.24 -1.18
CA ILE A 64 -2.07 1.24 -0.65
C ILE A 64 -1.32 0.60 -1.81
N GLY A 65 0.01 0.65 -1.77
CA GLY A 65 0.89 -0.17 -2.59
C GLY A 65 1.44 -1.34 -1.79
N VAL A 66 1.70 -2.45 -2.48
CA VAL A 66 2.44 -3.60 -1.94
C VAL A 66 3.76 -3.70 -2.69
N VAL A 67 4.87 -3.67 -1.96
CA VAL A 67 6.20 -3.90 -2.52
C VAL A 67 6.54 -5.38 -2.33
N HIS A 68 6.99 -6.04 -3.39
CA HIS A 68 7.39 -7.44 -3.25
C HIS A 68 8.78 -7.52 -2.64
N LEU A 69 8.86 -8.24 -1.54
CA LEU A 69 10.06 -8.85 -1.01
C LEU A 69 10.00 -10.35 -1.29
N ASP A 70 11.06 -11.07 -0.93
CA ASP A 70 11.18 -12.51 -1.15
C ASP A 70 9.92 -13.28 -0.73
N GLY A 71 9.47 -14.20 -1.58
CA GLY A 71 8.36 -15.13 -1.27
C GLY A 71 6.98 -14.73 -1.79
N PHE A 72 6.82 -13.60 -2.48
CA PHE A 72 5.55 -13.20 -3.10
C PHE A 72 5.66 -12.93 -4.60
N ILE A 73 4.61 -13.28 -5.34
CA ILE A 73 4.42 -12.90 -6.74
C ILE A 73 3.02 -12.30 -6.88
N SER A 74 2.90 -11.20 -7.61
CA SER A 74 1.62 -10.69 -8.08
C SER A 74 1.49 -11.07 -9.54
N ILE A 75 0.35 -11.65 -9.89
CA ILE A 75 -0.03 -11.95 -11.25
C ILE A 75 -1.10 -10.92 -11.61
N ASP A 76 -0.70 -9.90 -12.37
CA ASP A 76 -1.65 -8.94 -12.94
C ASP A 76 -2.25 -9.58 -14.19
N ILE A 77 -3.52 -9.95 -14.12
CA ILE A 77 -4.25 -10.52 -15.25
C ILE A 77 -5.09 -9.39 -15.82
N ASP A 78 -4.51 -8.69 -16.79
CA ASP A 78 -5.26 -7.78 -17.63
C ASP A 78 -6.18 -8.60 -18.53
N HIS A 79 -7.45 -8.25 -18.54
CA HIS A 79 -8.42 -8.79 -19.45
C HIS A 79 -8.99 -7.66 -20.27
N ASP A 80 -8.45 -7.49 -21.47
CA ASP A 80 -8.91 -6.50 -22.44
C ASP A 80 -9.89 -7.11 -23.47
N GLN A 81 -10.04 -8.45 -23.53
CA GLN A 81 -10.97 -9.16 -24.41
C GLN A 81 -11.48 -10.49 -23.81
N GLY A 82 -12.79 -10.57 -23.57
CA GLY A 82 -13.56 -11.75 -23.13
C GLY A 82 -13.50 -12.96 -24.03
N ILE A 83 -12.64 -13.93 -23.72
CA ILE A 83 -12.93 -15.35 -23.99
C ILE A 83 -12.23 -16.23 -22.96
N TYR A 84 -12.94 -16.62 -21.89
CA TYR A 84 -13.12 -17.98 -21.34
C TYR A 84 -14.25 -17.94 -20.30
#